data_AF-A0A2U3Q1I1-F1
#
_entry.id   AF-A0A2U3Q1I1-F1
#
_cell.length_a   1.000
_cell.length_b   1.000
_cell.length_c   1.000
_cell.angle_alpha   90.00
_cell.angle_beta   90.00
_cell.angle_gamma   90.00
#
_symmetry.space_group_name_H-M   'P 1'
#
loop_
_entity.id
_entity.type
_entity.pdbx_description
1 polymer ?
#
loop_
_entity_poly.entity_id
_entity_poly.type
_entity_poly.pdbx_seq_one_letter_code
_entity_poly.pdbx_strand_id
1 'polypeptide(L)'
;MKFVVVNHEPPLHAATCSTCSRSLRSSYVRHARTQRRYCDYDCYRRDELVTLLMQWSVPRRTEPSAGNVELTAGNMIETLAVLSAVWCWSCTINAWTFARALTGAYLDGRDLITMGGGDT
;
A
#
# COMPACT_ATOMS: atom_id res chain seq x y z
N MET A 1 -8.27 -13.86 -12.27
CA MET A 1 -8.77 -13.04 -13.41
C MET A 1 -8.72 -13.84 -14.71
N LYS A 2 -9.52 -13.50 -15.72
CA LYS A 2 -9.60 -14.23 -17.00
C LYS A 2 -9.07 -13.36 -18.15
N PHE A 3 -8.08 -13.86 -18.87
CA PHE A 3 -7.56 -13.27 -20.10
C PHE A 3 -7.68 -14.27 -21.25
N VAL A 4 -7.64 -13.76 -22.48
CA VAL A 4 -7.66 -14.55 -23.70
C VAL A 4 -6.40 -14.24 -24.48
N VAL A 5 -5.67 -15.29 -24.89
CA VAL A 5 -4.54 -15.16 -25.80
C VAL A 5 -5.09 -15.22 -27.21
N VAL A 6 -4.87 -14.17 -27.99
CA VAL A 6 -5.25 -14.11 -29.40
C VAL A 6 -4.01 -14.37 -30.21
N ASN A 7 -4.03 -15.42 -31.03
CA ASN A 7 -2.92 -15.81 -31.90
C ASN A 7 -3.35 -15.66 -33.36
N HIS A 8 -2.46 -15.08 -34.17
CA HIS A 8 -2.55 -15.00 -35.63
C HIS A 8 -3.74 -14.22 -36.21
N GLU A 9 -4.43 -13.43 -35.40
CA GLU A 9 -5.47 -12.51 -35.85
C GLU A 9 -5.04 -11.07 -35.58
N PRO A 10 -4.62 -10.29 -36.61
CA PRO A 10 -4.31 -8.89 -36.41
C PRO A 10 -5.59 -8.15 -36.00
N PRO A 11 -5.53 -7.30 -34.96
CA PRO A 11 -6.69 -6.50 -34.59
C PRO A 11 -7.09 -5.61 -35.78
N LEU A 12 -8.40 -5.49 -36.02
CA LEU A 12 -8.99 -4.72 -37.13
C LEU A 12 -8.44 -3.28 -37.28
N HIS A 13 -7.84 -2.72 -36.22
CA HIS A 13 -7.23 -1.39 -36.19
C HIS A 13 -5.84 -1.50 -35.55
N ALA A 14 -4.92 -0.63 -35.98
CA ALA A 14 -3.59 -0.50 -35.37
C ALA A 14 -3.74 -0.36 -33.85
N ALA A 15 -3.43 -1.44 -33.13
CA ALA A 15 -3.66 -1.52 -31.71
C ALA A 15 -2.33 -1.42 -30.98
N THR A 16 -2.30 -0.61 -29.93
CA THR A 16 -1.17 -0.46 -29.03
C THR A 16 -1.45 -1.18 -27.72
N CYS A 17 -0.38 -1.59 -27.04
CA CYS A 17 -0.48 -2.13 -25.70
C CYS A 17 -0.90 -1.05 -24.72
N SER A 18 -1.87 -1.35 -23.86
CA SER A 18 -2.37 -0.42 -22.84
C SER A 18 -1.32 -0.04 -21.78
N THR A 19 -0.22 -0.79 -21.66
CA THR A 19 0.81 -0.58 -20.63
C THR A 19 2.05 0.12 -21.19
N CYS A 20 2.57 -0.35 -22.33
CA CYS A 20 3.85 0.13 -22.87
C CYS A 20 3.70 0.96 -24.16
N SER A 21 2.46 1.17 -24.63
CA SER A 21 2.13 1.93 -25.84
C SER A 21 2.75 1.43 -27.14
N ARG A 22 3.42 0.27 -27.13
CA ARG A 22 4.02 -0.35 -28.31
C ARG A 22 2.94 -0.96 -29.20
N SER A 23 3.19 -1.02 -30.51
CA SER A 23 2.32 -1.71 -31.46
C SER A 23 2.20 -3.20 -31.13
N LEU A 24 0.98 -3.71 -31.15
CA LEU A 24 0.71 -5.12 -30.93
C LEU A 24 1.05 -5.92 -32.19
N ARG A 25 1.63 -7.10 -31.97
CA ARG A 25 1.99 -8.05 -33.02
C ARG A 25 0.83 -9.04 -33.27
N SER A 26 1.09 -10.04 -34.09
CA SER A 26 0.14 -11.12 -34.42
C SER A 26 -0.29 -11.98 -33.23
N SER A 27 0.43 -11.93 -32.10
CA SER A 27 0.02 -12.55 -30.84
C SER A 27 -0.06 -11.46 -29.76
N TYR A 28 -1.18 -11.43 -29.03
CA TYR A 28 -1.39 -10.49 -27.93
C TYR A 28 -2.36 -11.06 -26.89
N VAL A 29 -2.30 -10.51 -25.68
CA VAL A 29 -3.18 -10.87 -24.57
C VAL A 29 -4.32 -9.86 -24.50
N ARG A 30 -5.55 -10.33 -24.31
CA ARG A 30 -6.75 -9.50 -24.17
C ARG A 30 -7.44 -9.76 -22.83
N HIS A 31 -7.75 -8.69 -22.11
CA HIS A 31 -8.53 -8.79 -20.88
C HIS A 31 -10.00 -9.05 -21.21
N ALA A 32 -10.58 -10.14 -20.70
CA ALA A 32 -11.91 -10.62 -21.13
C ALA A 32 -13.06 -9.62 -20.86
N ARG A 33 -12.98 -8.87 -19.75
CA ARG A 33 -14.02 -7.88 -19.37
C ARG A 33 -13.85 -6.52 -20.05
N THR A 34 -12.68 -5.91 -19.89
CA THR A 34 -12.41 -4.53 -20.34
C THR A 34 -11.99 -4.45 -21.81
N GLN A 35 -11.75 -5.58 -22.46
CA GLN A 35 -11.26 -5.68 -23.83
C GLN A 35 -9.89 -5.00 -24.07
N ARG A 36 -9.19 -4.60 -22.99
CA ARG A 36 -7.82 -4.05 -23.05
C ARG A 36 -6.86 -5.08 -23.61
N ARG A 37 -5.83 -4.60 -24.31
CA ARG A 37 -4.90 -5.43 -25.07
C ARG A 37 -3.46 -5.18 -24.60
N TYR A 38 -2.69 -6.25 -24.51
CA TYR A 38 -1.33 -6.25 -23.96
C TYR A 38 -0.41 -7.07 -24.85
N CYS A 39 0.86 -6.66 -24.93
CA CYS A 39 1.88 -7.39 -25.70
C CYS A 39 2.03 -8.83 -25.19
N ASP A 40 2.01 -8.99 -23.87
CA ASP A 40 2.31 -10.22 -23.16
C ASP A 40 1.61 -10.25 -21.79
N TYR A 41 1.84 -11.34 -21.08
CA TYR A 41 1.35 -11.53 -19.73
C TYR A 41 1.98 -10.56 -18.72
N ASP A 42 3.23 -10.13 -18.92
CA ASP A 42 3.91 -9.22 -18.00
C ASP A 42 3.29 -7.81 -18.02
N CYS A 43 2.97 -7.29 -19.21
CA CYS A 43 2.25 -6.03 -19.38
C CYS A 43 0.84 -6.13 -18.78
N TYR A 44 0.16 -7.25 -18.97
CA TYR A 44 -1.14 -7.53 -18.34
C TYR A 44 -1.05 -7.48 -16.81
N ARG A 45 -0.07 -8.19 -16.22
CA ARG A 45 0.15 -8.24 -14.77
C ARG A 45 0.49 -6.86 -14.19
N ARG A 46 1.27 -6.07 -14.91
CA ARG A 46 1.64 -4.71 -14.49
C ARG A 46 0.43 -3.76 -14.45
N ASP A 47 -0.44 -3.82 -15.46
CA ASP A 47 -1.70 -3.06 -15.48
C ASP A 47 -2.67 -3.51 -14.38
N GLU A 48 -2.74 -4.82 -14.11
CA GLU A 48 -3.53 -5.37 -13.01
C GLU A 48 -3.04 -4.86 -11.65
N LEU A 49 -1.72 -4.83 -11.45
CA LEU A 49 -1.11 -4.32 -10.21
C LEU A 49 -1.36 -2.81 -10.03
N VAL A 50 -1.20 -2.02 -11.10
CA VAL A 50 -1.50 -0.58 -11.09
C VAL A 50 -2.99 -0.34 -10.84
N THR A 51 -3.87 -1.10 -11.48
CA THR A 51 -5.32 -0.97 -11.29
C THR A 51 -5.73 -1.30 -9.86
N LEU A 52 -5.15 -2.36 -9.26
CA LEU A 52 -5.36 -2.68 -7.86
C LEU A 52 -4.86 -1.55 -6.96
N LEU A 53 -3.60 -1.11 -7.12
CA LEU A 53 -3.04 0.02 -6.33
C LEU A 53 -3.89 1.29 -6.45
N MET A 54 -4.36 1.61 -7.65
CA MET A 54 -5.25 2.75 -7.90
C MET A 54 -6.61 2.55 -7.24
N GLN A 55 -7.16 1.33 -7.27
CA GLN A 55 -8.41 1.00 -6.59
C GLN A 55 -8.30 1.07 -5.07
N TRP A 56 -7.12 0.79 -4.50
CA TRP A 56 -6.83 1.00 -3.09
C TRP A 56 -6.67 2.49 -2.73
N SER A 57 -6.27 3.32 -3.69
CA SER A 57 -6.15 4.78 -3.50
C SER A 57 -7.46 5.57 -3.68
N VAL A 58 -8.54 4.93 -4.15
CA VAL A 58 -9.83 5.57 -4.35
C VAL A 58 -10.90 4.85 -3.52
N PRO A 59 -11.43 5.46 -2.45
CA PRO A 59 -12.68 5.01 -1.87
C PRO A 59 -13.74 5.13 -2.95
N ARG A 60 -14.26 3.99 -3.41
CA ARG A 60 -15.31 3.89 -4.42
C ARG A 60 -16.58 4.56 -3.90
N ARG A 61 -16.74 5.87 -4.14
CA ARG A 61 -18.06 6.52 -4.13
C ARG A 61 -18.57 6.63 -5.55
N THR A 62 -19.69 5.96 -5.78
CA THR A 62 -20.64 6.21 -6.86
C THR A 62 -20.92 7.73 -6.96
N GLU A 63 -20.93 8.23 -8.20
CA GLU A 63 -21.10 9.61 -8.72
C GLU A 63 -22.18 10.54 -8.08
N PRO A 64 -22.31 11.82 -8.52
CA PRO A 64 -21.29 12.82 -8.90
C PRO A 64 -21.57 14.21 -8.23
N SER A 65 -20.62 15.15 -8.35
CA SER A 65 -20.83 16.62 -8.48
C SER A 65 -19.86 17.46 -7.64
N ALA A 66 -19.18 18.39 -8.34
CA ALA A 66 -18.60 19.65 -7.88
C ALA A 66 -17.90 19.68 -6.50
N GLY A 67 -16.56 19.59 -6.49
CA GLY A 67 -15.81 19.88 -5.26
C GLY A 67 -14.38 19.36 -5.28
N ASN A 68 -13.60 19.69 -6.32
CA ASN A 68 -12.21 19.25 -6.47
C ASN A 68 -11.22 19.88 -5.45
N VAL A 69 -11.66 20.80 -4.58
CA VAL A 69 -10.83 21.42 -3.54
C VAL A 69 -11.10 20.84 -2.14
N GLU A 70 -12.34 20.43 -1.84
CA GLU A 70 -12.70 19.82 -0.54
C GLU A 70 -12.32 18.34 -0.43
N LEU A 71 -12.29 17.60 -1.55
CA LEU A 71 -11.94 16.19 -1.54
C LEU A 71 -10.46 15.94 -1.20
N THR A 72 -9.58 16.87 -1.61
CA THR A 72 -8.14 16.82 -1.31
C THR A 72 -7.85 17.15 0.15
N ALA A 73 -8.60 18.11 0.72
CA ALA A 73 -8.48 18.48 2.13
C ALA A 73 -9.07 17.42 3.07
N GLY A 74 -10.23 16.83 2.73
CA GLY A 74 -10.84 15.76 3.53
C GLY A 74 -9.95 14.52 3.64
N ASN A 75 -9.33 14.11 2.53
CA ASN A 75 -8.40 12.98 2.50
C ASN A 75 -7.12 13.23 3.33
N MET A 76 -6.64 14.48 3.37
CA MET A 76 -5.49 14.86 4.19
C MET A 76 -5.82 14.84 5.70
N ILE A 77 -7.03 15.24 6.09
CA ILE A 77 -7.44 15.22 7.51
C ILE A 77 -7.57 13.78 8.01
N GLU A 78 -8.17 12.89 7.22
CA GLU A 78 -8.33 11.48 7.58
C GLU A 78 -6.97 10.78 7.71
N THR A 79 -6.06 11.01 6.75
CA THR A 79 -4.70 10.46 6.81
C THR A 79 -3.90 11.00 8.00
N LEU A 80 -3.99 12.31 8.30
CA LEU A 80 -3.37 12.90 9.49
C LEU A 80 -3.96 12.35 10.79
N ALA A 81 -5.27 12.12 10.86
CA ALA A 81 -5.93 11.53 12.02
C ALA A 81 -5.42 10.11 12.28
N VAL A 82 -5.37 9.26 11.25
CA VAL A 82 -4.83 7.89 11.37
C VAL A 82 -3.36 7.92 11.79
N LEU A 83 -2.53 8.76 11.17
CA LEU A 83 -1.12 8.89 11.52
C LEU A 83 -0.95 9.36 12.97
N SER A 84 -1.75 10.32 13.42
CA SER A 84 -1.71 10.82 14.80
C SER A 84 -2.09 9.73 15.81
N ALA A 85 -3.10 8.90 15.49
CA ALA A 85 -3.51 7.80 16.34
C ALA A 85 -2.41 6.75 16.44
N VAL A 86 -1.85 6.32 15.30
CA VAL A 86 -0.75 5.34 15.26
C VAL A 86 0.48 5.85 16.01
N TRP A 87 0.81 7.14 15.85
CA TRP A 87 1.90 7.78 16.56
C TRP A 87 1.66 7.80 18.07
N CYS A 88 0.46 8.19 18.50
CA CYS A 88 0.07 8.22 19.92
C CYS A 88 0.20 6.84 20.57
N TRP A 89 -0.35 5.80 19.92
CA TRP A 89 -0.22 4.41 20.39
C TRP A 89 1.24 3.94 20.45
N SER A 90 2.06 4.34 19.47
CA SER A 90 3.48 4.00 19.47
C SER A 90 4.23 4.69 20.61
N CYS A 91 3.92 5.96 20.88
CA CYS A 91 4.52 6.70 21.99
C CYS A 91 4.16 6.10 23.35
N THR A 92 2.90 5.70 23.56
CA THR A 92 2.47 5.11 24.84
C THR A 92 3.13 3.75 25.09
N ILE A 93 3.22 2.90 24.07
CA ILE A 93 3.92 1.61 24.17
C ILE A 93 5.40 1.84 24.48
N ASN A 94 6.09 2.70 23.73
CA ASN A 94 7.50 2.98 23.95
C ASN A 94 7.75 3.54 25.36
N ALA A 95 6.99 4.56 25.79
CA ALA A 95 7.12 5.13 27.13
C ALA A 95 6.95 4.08 28.24
N TRP A 96 5.97 3.18 28.09
CA TRP A 96 5.75 2.10 29.05
C TRP A 96 6.89 1.09 29.07
N THR A 97 7.42 0.71 27.91
CA THR A 97 8.57 -0.20 27.83
C THR A 97 9.84 0.40 28.45
N PHE A 98 10.11 1.69 28.20
CA PHE A 98 11.24 2.40 28.81
C PHE A 98 11.07 2.51 30.32
N ALA A 99 9.88 2.87 30.81
CA ALA A 99 9.61 2.93 32.24
C ALA A 99 9.84 1.58 32.92
N ARG A 100 9.38 0.48 32.31
CA ARG A 100 9.63 -0.90 32.78
C ARG A 100 11.12 -1.24 32.81
N ALA A 101 11.85 -0.95 31.73
CA ALA A 101 13.28 -1.25 31.65
C ALA A 101 14.09 -0.47 32.71
N LEU A 102 13.79 0.83 32.88
CA LEU A 102 14.43 1.67 33.89
C LEU A 102 14.10 1.21 35.31
N THR A 103 12.85 0.83 35.58
CA THR A 103 12.46 0.30 36.89
C THR A 103 13.18 -1.02 37.20
N GLY A 104 13.30 -1.91 36.20
CA GLY A 104 14.06 -3.15 36.34
C GLY A 104 15.54 -2.91 36.64
N ALA A 105 16.19 -2.04 35.86
CA ALA A 105 17.60 -1.68 36.07
C ALA A 105 17.83 -0.98 37.42
N TYR A 106 16.88 -0.15 37.86
CA TYR A 106 16.96 0.53 39.17
C TYR A 106 16.87 -0.46 40.33
N LEU A 107 15.98 -1.45 40.26
CA LEU A 107 15.83 -2.48 41.30
C LEU A 107 17.04 -3.42 41.33
N ASP A 108 17.49 -3.90 40.17
CA ASP A 108 18.67 -4.76 40.04
C ASP A 108 19.94 -4.08 40.60
N GLY A 109 20.16 -2.82 40.24
CA GLY A 109 21.25 -2.02 40.80
C GLY A 109 21.15 -1.80 42.31
N ARG A 110 19.93 -1.68 42.85
CA ARG A 110 19.70 -1.50 44.30
C ARG A 110 19.95 -2.78 45.09
N ASP A 111 19.58 -3.94 44.56
CA ASP A 111 19.84 -5.23 45.18
C ASP A 111 21.36 -5.53 45.25
N LEU A 112 22.09 -5.20 44.18
CA LEU A 112 23.56 -5.28 44.16
C LEU A 112 24.23 -4.39 45.22
N ILE A 113 23.72 -3.16 45.43
CA ILE A 113 24.24 -2.25 46.45
C ILE A 113 23.88 -2.73 47.87
N THR A 114 22.71 -3.33 48.05
CA THR A 114 22.24 -3.80 49.37
C THR A 114 22.99 -5.07 49.82
N MET A 115 23.39 -5.94 48.89
CA MET A 115 24.13 -7.18 49.18
C MET A 115 25.63 -6.95 49.41
N GLY A 116 26.20 -5.83 48.91
CA GLY A 116 27.62 -5.49 49.04
C GLY A 116 28.03 -4.80 50.36
N GLY A 117 27.10 -4.58 51.30
CA GLY A 117 27.34 -3.86 52.56
C GLY A 117 27.55 -4.75 53.81
N GLY A 118 27.72 -6.06 53.63
CA GLY A 118 27.64 -7.05 54.70
C GLY A 118 28.95 -7.66 55.20
N ASP A 119 30.12 -7.13 54.85
CA ASP A 119 31.42 -7.69 55.28
C ASP A 119 32.36 -6.59 55.83
N THR A 120 32.14 -6.19 57.09
CA THR A 120 33.19 -5.71 58.02
C THR A 120 32.80 -6.03 59.46
#